data_AF-A0A932IMD4-F1
#
_entry.id   AF-A0A932IMD4-F1
#
_cell.length_a   1.000
_cell.length_b   1.000
_cell.length_c   1.000
_cell.angle_alpha   90.00
_cell.angle_beta   90.00
_cell.angle_gamma   90.00
#
_symmetry.space_group_name_H-M   'P 1'
#
loop_
_entity.id
_entity.type
_entity.pdbx_description
1 polymer ?
#
loop_
_entity_poly.entity_id
_entity_poly.type
_entity_poly.pdbx_seq_one_letter_code
_entity_poly.pdbx_strand_id
1 'polypeptide(L)'
;KEYRHLLSQRIFGGFGLEVDRHGAQERLVLRQSNTSKSIPYMAWSAGQREFVPLLMGLYWLMPGARVKRRENLEWVIIEELEMGLHPSAISVVLLLVMELLWRGYRVCLSTHSPHVLDVVWALRTIHQHSAEPDLFLDVFDVRKSEAMKGVARDVLKKRVEVYYFNRDGRTRNISKLDPGSDDALEAGWGGLSEFSGRVASIVAAAVNGTSSVK
;
A
#
# COMPACT_ATOMS: atom_id res chain seq x y z
N LYS A 1 -4.14 -13.99 10.98
CA LYS A 1 -4.23 -15.11 10.00
C LYS A 1 -4.54 -14.58 8.61
N GLU A 2 -5.51 -13.67 8.50
CA GLU A 2 -5.90 -13.03 7.23
C GLU A 2 -4.74 -12.38 6.46
N TYR A 3 -3.98 -11.48 7.08
CA TYR A 3 -2.80 -10.86 6.44
C TYR A 3 -1.78 -11.88 5.92
N ARG A 4 -1.51 -12.97 6.66
CA ARG A 4 -0.57 -14.01 6.22
C ARG A 4 -1.06 -14.73 4.96
N HIS A 5 -2.37 -14.93 4.84
CA HIS A 5 -2.97 -15.52 3.64
C HIS A 5 -2.83 -14.59 2.44
N LEU A 6 -3.14 -13.30 2.61
CA LEU A 6 -2.98 -12.28 1.57
C LEU A 6 -1.53 -12.15 1.11
N LEU A 7 -0.58 -12.12 2.05
CA LEU A 7 0.85 -12.10 1.75
C LEU A 7 1.30 -13.32 0.95
N SER A 8 0.85 -14.51 1.37
CA SER A 8 1.16 -15.75 0.64
C SER A 8 0.65 -15.71 -0.80
N GLN A 9 -0.61 -15.30 -1.00
CA GLN A 9 -1.21 -15.28 -2.33
C GLN A 9 -0.65 -14.18 -3.25
N ARG A 10 -0.49 -12.96 -2.75
CA ARG A 10 -0.20 -11.78 -3.58
C ARG A 10 1.29 -11.44 -3.69
N ILE A 11 2.13 -11.90 -2.75
CA ILE A 11 3.58 -11.60 -2.73
C ILE A 11 4.41 -12.86 -2.94
N PHE A 12 4.08 -13.93 -2.23
CA PHE A 12 4.89 -15.16 -2.24
C PHE A 12 4.38 -16.23 -3.19
N GLY A 13 3.41 -15.93 -4.07
CA GLY A 13 2.94 -16.86 -5.11
C GLY A 13 2.37 -18.18 -4.58
N GLY A 14 1.73 -18.15 -3.41
CA GLY A 14 1.18 -19.32 -2.72
C GLY A 14 2.17 -20.06 -1.81
N PHE A 15 3.42 -19.59 -1.71
CA PHE A 15 4.38 -20.10 -0.74
C PHE A 15 4.23 -19.38 0.61
N GLY A 16 4.60 -20.06 1.68
CA GLY A 16 4.75 -19.50 3.02
C GLY A 16 6.21 -19.10 3.26
N LEU A 17 6.41 -17.96 3.93
CA LEU A 17 7.71 -17.55 4.43
C LEU A 17 7.99 -18.28 5.75
N GLU A 18 9.07 -19.05 5.78
CA GLU A 18 9.46 -19.90 6.91
C GLU A 18 10.93 -19.71 7.27
N VAL A 19 11.26 -20.05 8.52
CA VAL A 19 12.65 -20.17 8.98
C VAL A 19 13.03 -21.65 8.89
N ASP A 20 13.97 -21.97 8.02
CA ASP A 20 14.60 -23.29 7.93
C ASP A 20 15.84 -23.32 8.82
N ARG A 21 15.94 -24.35 9.67
CA ARG A 21 17.05 -24.52 10.61
C ARG A 21 17.93 -25.67 10.16
N HIS A 22 19.20 -25.38 9.88
CA HIS A 22 20.22 -26.40 9.60
C HIS A 22 21.34 -26.25 10.64
N GLY A 23 21.34 -27.11 11.66
CA GLY A 23 22.25 -27.01 12.79
C GLY A 23 22.06 -25.71 13.57
N ALA A 24 23.11 -24.89 13.66
CA ALA A 24 23.08 -23.58 14.32
C ALA A 24 22.68 -22.42 13.39
N GLN A 25 22.51 -22.66 12.08
CA GLN A 25 22.16 -21.63 11.11
C GLN A 25 20.64 -21.58 10.89
N GLU A 26 20.09 -20.36 10.95
CA GLU A 26 18.72 -20.06 10.56
C GLU A 26 18.72 -19.32 9.23
N ARG A 27 17.88 -19.78 8.28
CA ARG A 27 17.72 -19.13 6.98
C ARG A 27 16.25 -18.96 6.64
N LEU A 28 15.91 -17.84 6.00
CA LEU A 28 14.57 -17.65 5.46
C LEU A 28 14.42 -18.43 4.15
N VAL A 29 13.33 -19.15 4.02
CA VAL A 29 12.97 -19.91 2.82
C VAL A 29 11.50 -19.72 2.48
N LEU A 30 11.16 -19.92 1.21
CA LEU A 30 9.77 -20.06 0.79
C LEU A 30 9.43 -21.54 0.69
N ARG A 31 8.38 -21.97 1.37
CA ARG A 31 7.92 -23.37 1.35
C ARG A 31 6.44 -23.40 1.03
N GLN A 32 6.02 -24.34 0.19
CA GLN A 32 4.61 -24.60 -0.06
C GLN A 32 4.12 -25.69 0.89
N SER A 33 2.94 -25.51 1.49
CA SER A 33 2.43 -26.32 2.60
C SER A 33 2.42 -27.84 2.37
N ASN A 34 2.38 -28.28 1.11
CA ASN A 34 2.25 -29.69 0.72
C ASN A 34 3.56 -30.31 0.20
N THR A 35 4.70 -29.62 0.34
CA THR A 35 5.99 -30.09 -0.21
C THR A 35 7.13 -29.89 0.78
N SER A 36 8.03 -30.87 0.84
CA SER A 36 9.28 -30.77 1.60
C SER A 36 10.34 -29.90 0.91
N LYS A 37 10.14 -29.52 -0.36
CA LYS A 37 11.05 -28.65 -1.10
C LYS A 37 10.85 -27.19 -0.68
N SER A 38 11.96 -26.54 -0.36
CA SER A 38 12.04 -25.12 -0.04
C SER A 38 12.77 -24.36 -1.13
N ILE A 39 12.31 -23.16 -1.46
CA ILE A 39 12.98 -22.23 -2.37
C ILE A 39 13.93 -21.35 -1.56
N PRO A 40 15.25 -21.43 -1.79
CA PRO A 40 16.23 -20.62 -1.08
C PRO A 40 16.16 -19.15 -1.50
N TYR A 41 16.62 -18.26 -0.63
CA TYR A 41 16.65 -16.80 -0.84
C TYR A 41 17.19 -16.36 -2.21
N MET A 42 18.23 -17.04 -2.72
CA MET A 42 18.84 -16.71 -4.02
C MET A 42 17.92 -16.95 -5.23
N ALA A 43 16.85 -17.75 -5.06
CA ALA A 43 15.88 -18.05 -6.12
C ALA A 43 14.59 -17.22 -6.00
N TRP A 44 14.55 -16.24 -5.09
CA TRP A 44 13.39 -15.35 -4.93
C TRP A 44 13.38 -14.25 -5.99
N SER A 45 12.19 -13.74 -6.32
CA SER A 45 12.08 -12.57 -7.18
C SER A 45 12.70 -11.34 -6.51
N ALA A 46 13.05 -10.31 -7.30
CA ALA A 46 13.57 -9.05 -6.77
C ALA A 46 12.58 -8.43 -5.75
N GLY A 47 11.30 -8.30 -6.12
CA GLY A 47 10.27 -7.79 -5.22
C GLY A 47 10.10 -8.58 -3.92
N GLN A 48 10.24 -9.92 -3.96
CA GLN A 48 10.21 -10.72 -2.74
C GLN A 48 11.41 -10.43 -1.83
N ARG A 49 12.62 -10.29 -2.41
CA ARG A 49 13.83 -9.97 -1.65
C ARG A 49 13.78 -8.57 -1.06
N GLU A 50 13.27 -7.59 -1.80
CA GLU A 50 13.14 -6.19 -1.36
C GLU A 50 12.06 -6.03 -0.28
N PHE A 51 10.94 -6.74 -0.40
CA PHE A 51 9.83 -6.64 0.55
C PHE A 51 10.06 -7.35 1.88
N VAL A 52 10.79 -8.47 1.91
CA VAL A 52 10.93 -9.28 3.13
C VAL A 52 11.55 -8.51 4.31
N PRO A 53 12.59 -7.68 4.15
CA PRO A 53 13.08 -6.80 5.22
C PRO A 53 11.97 -5.90 5.79
N LEU A 54 11.16 -5.26 4.94
CA LEU A 54 10.03 -4.45 5.35
C LEU A 54 9.01 -5.30 6.13
N LEU A 55 8.67 -6.49 5.63
CA LEU A 55 7.76 -7.40 6.31
C LEU A 55 8.24 -7.78 7.72
N MET A 56 9.54 -8.02 7.90
CA MET A 56 10.10 -8.33 9.23
C MET A 56 9.95 -7.14 10.18
N GLY A 57 10.19 -5.92 9.70
CA GLY A 57 9.95 -4.69 10.45
C GLY A 57 8.47 -4.56 10.86
N LEU A 58 7.55 -4.77 9.91
CA LEU A 58 6.12 -4.74 10.15
C LEU A 58 5.68 -5.78 11.19
N TYR A 59 6.16 -7.02 11.10
CA TYR A 59 5.89 -8.06 12.11
C TYR A 59 6.43 -7.69 13.49
N TRP A 60 7.61 -7.07 13.56
CA TRP A 60 8.16 -6.60 14.83
C TRP A 60 7.30 -5.48 15.45
N LEU A 61 6.74 -4.59 14.64
CA LEU A 61 5.86 -3.49 15.04
C LEU A 61 4.44 -3.94 15.42
N MET A 62 4.02 -5.14 15.03
CA MET A 62 2.70 -5.72 15.31
C MET A 62 2.78 -6.86 16.34
N PRO A 63 3.02 -6.56 17.64
CA PRO A 63 3.09 -7.57 18.67
C PRO A 63 1.75 -8.30 18.85
N GLY A 64 1.81 -9.45 19.52
CA GLY A 64 0.66 -10.31 19.78
C GLY A 64 -0.48 -9.60 20.52
N ALA A 65 -1.67 -10.19 20.42
CA ALA A 65 -2.99 -9.56 20.64
C ALA A 65 -3.25 -8.80 21.96
N ARG A 66 -2.38 -8.90 22.97
CA ARG A 66 -2.52 -8.14 24.23
C ARG A 66 -1.89 -6.76 24.19
N VAL A 67 -1.00 -6.48 23.22
CA VAL A 67 -0.28 -5.23 23.11
C VAL A 67 -0.65 -4.58 21.78
N LYS A 68 -1.28 -3.39 21.83
CA LYS A 68 -1.68 -2.67 20.61
C LYS A 68 -0.45 -2.15 19.86
N ARG A 69 0.45 -1.51 20.58
CA ARG A 69 1.62 -0.78 20.08
C ARG A 69 2.80 -1.01 21.01
N ARG A 70 4.03 -0.94 20.50
CA ARG A 70 5.20 -0.85 21.38
C ARG A 70 5.20 0.53 22.06
N GLU A 71 5.28 0.56 23.38
CA GLU A 71 4.97 1.76 24.20
C GLU A 71 5.77 3.00 23.79
N ASN A 72 7.06 2.83 23.44
CA ASN A 72 7.98 3.93 23.12
C ASN A 72 8.01 4.34 21.64
N LEU A 73 7.20 3.73 20.78
CA LEU A 73 7.21 4.02 19.34
C LEU A 73 5.91 4.68 18.92
N GLU A 74 6.00 5.94 18.51
CA GLU A 74 4.85 6.70 18.00
C GLU A 74 4.82 6.72 16.47
N TRP A 75 5.97 6.91 15.84
CA TRP A 75 6.09 7.09 14.39
C TRP A 75 6.69 5.88 13.69
N VAL A 76 6.17 5.60 12.50
CA VAL A 76 6.73 4.66 11.54
C VAL A 76 6.90 5.40 10.23
N ILE A 77 8.14 5.45 9.73
CA ILE A 77 8.47 6.07 8.44
C ILE A 77 8.82 4.92 7.49
N ILE A 78 8.16 4.86 6.34
CA ILE A 78 8.39 3.83 5.32
C ILE A 78 8.65 4.54 4.00
N GLU A 79 9.81 4.28 3.44
CA GLU A 79 10.19 4.84 2.15
C GLU A 79 9.93 3.82 1.03
N GLU A 80 9.38 4.30 -0.09
CA GLU A 80 9.16 3.52 -1.32
C GLU A 80 8.58 2.12 -1.07
N LEU A 81 7.47 2.06 -0.32
CA LEU A 81 6.86 0.79 0.14
C LEU A 81 6.45 -0.16 -1.00
N GLU A 82 6.34 0.39 -2.22
CA GLU A 82 5.99 -0.30 -3.46
C GLU A 82 7.18 -0.96 -4.18
N MET A 83 8.42 -0.70 -3.78
CA MET A 83 9.60 -1.06 -4.57
C MET A 83 9.62 -2.55 -4.93
N GLY A 84 9.73 -2.84 -6.23
CA GLY A 84 9.75 -4.20 -6.77
C GLY A 84 8.43 -4.97 -6.69
N LEU A 85 7.35 -4.37 -6.18
CA LEU A 85 6.06 -5.05 -5.98
C LEU A 85 5.07 -4.83 -7.13
N HIS A 86 4.31 -5.89 -7.43
CA HIS A 86 3.14 -5.79 -8.29
C HIS A 86 2.01 -4.99 -7.60
N PRO A 87 1.15 -4.25 -8.32
CA PRO A 87 0.07 -3.45 -7.70
C PRO A 87 -0.81 -4.19 -6.68
N SER A 88 -1.16 -5.45 -6.97
CA SER A 88 -1.93 -6.27 -6.01
C SER A 88 -1.17 -6.59 -4.72
N ALA A 89 0.16 -6.63 -4.74
CA ALA A 89 1.00 -6.76 -3.55
C ALA A 89 1.06 -5.44 -2.77
N ILE A 90 1.16 -4.30 -3.47
CA ILE A 90 1.12 -2.95 -2.85
C ILE A 90 -0.15 -2.80 -2.01
N SER A 91 -1.31 -3.23 -2.52
CA SER A 91 -2.57 -3.26 -1.77
C SER A 91 -2.45 -4.02 -0.43
N VAL A 92 -1.75 -5.15 -0.39
CA VAL A 92 -1.53 -5.91 0.85
C VAL A 92 -0.61 -5.16 1.80
N VAL A 93 0.42 -4.46 1.30
CA VAL A 93 1.29 -3.63 2.13
C VAL A 93 0.51 -2.46 2.74
N LEU A 94 -0.34 -1.80 1.96
CA LEU A 94 -1.20 -0.72 2.46
C LEU A 94 -2.18 -1.20 3.53
N LEU A 95 -2.72 -2.42 3.42
CA LEU A 95 -3.51 -3.04 4.49
C LEU A 95 -2.70 -3.26 5.77
N LEU A 96 -1.41 -3.59 5.68
CA LEU A 96 -0.53 -3.68 6.85
C LEU A 96 -0.24 -2.29 7.44
N VAL A 97 -0.10 -1.26 6.61
CA VAL A 97 0.00 0.14 7.07
C VAL A 97 -1.26 0.54 7.84
N MET A 98 -2.43 0.16 7.36
CA MET A 98 -3.72 0.42 8.03
C MET A 98 -3.80 -0.26 9.39
N GLU A 99 -3.29 -1.48 9.51
CA GLU A 99 -3.16 -2.17 10.80
C GLU A 99 -2.23 -1.40 11.75
N LEU A 100 -1.15 -0.77 11.27
CA LEU A 100 -0.31 0.11 12.10
C LEU A 100 -1.09 1.34 12.59
N LEU A 101 -1.86 1.98 11.70
CA LEU A 101 -2.70 3.12 12.06
C LEU A 101 -3.76 2.74 13.11
N TRP A 102 -4.41 1.59 12.95
CA TRP A 102 -5.38 1.04 13.90
C TRP A 102 -4.76 0.76 15.27
N ARG A 103 -3.51 0.33 15.29
CA ARG A 103 -2.72 0.11 16.50
C ARG A 103 -2.28 1.40 17.21
N GLY A 104 -2.48 2.55 16.57
CA GLY A 104 -2.14 3.86 17.13
C GLY A 104 -0.72 4.33 16.81
N TYR A 105 -0.10 3.78 15.77
CA TYR A 105 1.08 4.41 15.17
C TYR A 105 0.67 5.59 14.28
N ARG A 106 1.53 6.59 14.19
CA ARG A 106 1.52 7.61 13.14
C ARG A 106 2.42 7.11 12.02
N VAL A 107 1.94 7.12 10.78
CA VAL A 107 2.71 6.59 9.65
C VAL A 107 3.01 7.71 8.67
N CYS A 108 4.27 7.81 8.25
CA CYS A 108 4.72 8.65 7.15
C CYS A 108 5.21 7.74 6.03
N LEU A 109 4.72 7.97 4.81
CA LEU A 109 5.08 7.20 3.63
C LEU A 109 5.74 8.14 2.62
N SER A 110 6.86 7.72 2.03
CA SER A 110 7.29 8.23 0.73
C SER A 110 6.85 7.24 -0.36
N THR A 111 6.44 7.75 -1.51
CA THR A 111 5.99 6.91 -2.63
C THR A 111 6.09 7.65 -3.95
N HIS A 112 6.30 6.90 -5.02
CA HIS A 112 6.16 7.28 -6.41
C HIS A 112 5.00 6.52 -7.07
N SER A 113 4.25 5.73 -6.30
CA SER A 113 3.18 4.89 -6.82
C SER A 113 1.84 5.63 -6.88
N PRO A 114 1.24 5.82 -8.08
CA PRO A 114 -0.12 6.34 -8.17
C PRO A 114 -1.12 5.42 -7.45
N HIS A 115 -0.86 4.12 -7.39
CA HIS A 115 -1.71 3.14 -6.69
C HIS A 115 -1.83 3.43 -5.19
N VAL A 116 -0.77 3.96 -4.55
CA VAL A 116 -0.84 4.40 -3.16
C VAL A 116 -1.75 5.61 -3.03
N LEU A 117 -1.68 6.56 -3.96
CA LEU A 117 -2.54 7.75 -3.96
C LEU A 117 -3.99 7.44 -4.28
N ASP A 118 -4.27 6.46 -5.17
CA ASP A 118 -5.62 5.96 -5.43
C ASP A 118 -6.30 5.48 -4.13
N VAL A 119 -5.57 4.71 -3.31
CA VAL A 119 -6.07 4.23 -2.02
C VAL A 119 -6.29 5.37 -1.03
N VAL A 120 -5.37 6.34 -0.96
CA VAL A 120 -5.50 7.49 -0.06
C VAL A 120 -6.68 8.37 -0.48
N TRP A 121 -6.85 8.60 -1.77
CA TRP A 121 -8.00 9.31 -2.32
C TRP A 121 -9.31 8.57 -1.99
N ALA A 122 -9.37 7.25 -2.22
CA ALA A 122 -10.54 6.44 -1.87
C ALA A 122 -10.89 6.54 -0.37
N LEU A 123 -9.89 6.43 0.52
CA LEU A 123 -10.08 6.60 1.96
C LEU A 123 -10.73 7.95 2.28
N ARG A 124 -10.21 9.04 1.71
CA ARG A 124 -10.72 10.39 1.94
C ARG A 124 -12.13 10.57 1.41
N THR A 125 -12.40 10.15 0.18
CA THR A 125 -13.70 10.28 -0.46
C THR A 125 -14.78 9.51 0.33
N ILE A 126 -14.48 8.27 0.72
CA ILE A 126 -15.39 7.45 1.54
C ILE A 126 -15.67 8.12 2.89
N HIS A 127 -14.63 8.67 3.53
CA HIS A 127 -14.80 9.39 4.79
C HIS A 127 -15.67 10.65 4.64
N GLN A 128 -15.42 11.48 3.62
CA GLN A 128 -16.15 12.72 3.36
C GLN A 128 -17.64 12.46 3.11
N HIS A 129 -17.97 11.38 2.40
CA HIS A 129 -19.35 10.99 2.15
C HIS A 129 -20.00 10.21 3.30
N SER A 130 -19.32 10.03 4.43
CA SER A 130 -19.80 9.23 5.57
C SER A 130 -20.30 7.85 5.16
N ALA A 131 -19.68 7.25 4.14
CA ALA A 131 -20.12 6.01 3.55
C ALA A 131 -19.73 4.80 4.41
N GLU A 132 -20.31 3.63 4.10
CA GLU A 132 -20.10 2.42 4.89
C GLU A 132 -18.61 1.97 4.82
N PRO A 133 -17.98 1.63 5.98
CA PRO A 133 -16.60 1.15 6.02
C PRO A 133 -16.33 -0.08 5.14
N ASP A 134 -17.35 -0.88 4.85
CA ASP A 134 -17.27 -2.06 4.00
C ASP A 134 -16.88 -1.70 2.55
N LEU A 135 -17.26 -0.51 2.05
CA LEU A 135 -16.85 -0.02 0.73
C LEU A 135 -15.34 0.19 0.65
N PHE A 136 -14.71 0.59 1.76
CA PHE A 136 -13.27 0.74 1.79
C PHE A 136 -12.55 -0.61 1.72
N LEU A 137 -13.14 -1.66 2.32
CA LEU A 137 -12.61 -3.02 2.19
C LEU A 137 -12.78 -3.57 0.77
N ASP A 138 -13.79 -3.12 0.02
CA ASP A 138 -13.98 -3.49 -1.39
C ASP A 138 -12.85 -2.96 -2.29
N VAL A 139 -12.26 -1.80 -1.97
CA VAL A 139 -11.07 -1.26 -2.66
C VAL A 139 -9.92 -2.27 -2.66
N PHE A 140 -9.83 -3.10 -1.62
CA PHE A 140 -8.77 -4.10 -1.46
C PHE A 140 -9.15 -5.50 -1.94
N ASP A 141 -10.41 -5.74 -2.33
CA ASP A 141 -10.94 -7.07 -2.65
C ASP A 141 -10.63 -8.09 -1.52
N VAL A 142 -10.90 -7.69 -0.26
CA VAL A 142 -10.67 -8.54 0.92
C VAL A 142 -11.94 -8.96 1.62
N ARG A 143 -11.84 -10.03 2.40
CA ARG A 143 -12.95 -10.51 3.22
C ARG A 143 -13.31 -9.47 4.28
N LYS A 144 -14.60 -9.20 4.42
CA LYS A 144 -15.17 -8.26 5.39
C LYS A 144 -15.33 -8.88 6.78
N SER A 145 -14.23 -9.38 7.35
CA SER A 145 -14.22 -9.95 8.71
C SER A 145 -14.44 -8.84 9.75
N GLU A 146 -14.96 -9.16 10.94
CA GLU A 146 -15.14 -8.16 12.01
C GLU A 146 -13.84 -7.44 12.40
N ALA A 147 -12.70 -8.15 12.32
CA ALA A 147 -11.39 -7.56 12.54
C ALA A 147 -11.05 -6.51 11.46
N MET A 148 -11.23 -6.85 10.17
CA MET A 148 -11.00 -5.92 9.07
C MET A 148 -11.96 -4.72 9.10
N LYS A 149 -13.22 -4.93 9.46
CA LYS A 149 -14.19 -3.85 9.68
C LYS A 149 -13.77 -2.94 10.83
N GLY A 150 -13.16 -3.50 11.89
CA GLY A 150 -12.57 -2.74 12.99
C GLY A 150 -11.44 -1.81 12.51
N VAL A 151 -10.52 -2.34 11.69
CA VAL A 151 -9.42 -1.57 11.10
C VAL A 151 -9.97 -0.46 10.19
N ALA A 152 -10.85 -0.79 9.25
CA ALA A 152 -11.44 0.18 8.31
C ALA A 152 -12.17 1.32 9.04
N ARG A 153 -12.98 1.00 10.06
CA ARG A 153 -13.71 2.00 10.87
C ARG A 153 -12.79 3.00 11.57
N ASP A 154 -11.64 2.55 12.06
CA ASP A 154 -10.71 3.42 12.75
C ASP A 154 -9.86 4.24 11.77
N VAL A 155 -9.39 3.59 10.70
CA VAL A 155 -8.55 4.20 9.66
C VAL A 155 -9.29 5.31 8.92
N LEU A 156 -10.57 5.12 8.60
CA LEU A 156 -11.39 6.15 7.95
C LEU A 156 -11.51 7.44 8.77
N LYS A 157 -11.31 7.38 10.10
CA LYS A 157 -11.35 8.56 10.98
C LYS A 157 -10.00 9.25 11.11
N LYS A 158 -8.93 8.70 10.53
CA LYS A 158 -7.59 9.28 10.63
C LYS A 158 -7.47 10.48 9.70
N ARG A 159 -6.74 11.48 10.18
CA ARG A 159 -6.30 12.59 9.36
C ARG A 159 -5.20 12.12 8.41
N VAL A 160 -5.36 12.41 7.13
CA VAL A 160 -4.38 12.11 6.09
C VAL A 160 -3.97 13.41 5.40
N GLU A 161 -2.66 13.63 5.30
CA GLU A 161 -2.06 14.76 4.59
C GLU A 161 -1.12 14.21 3.53
N VAL A 162 -1.14 14.83 2.35
CA VAL A 162 -0.30 14.45 1.21
C VAL A 162 0.46 15.68 0.75
N TYR A 163 1.77 15.50 0.58
CA TYR A 163 2.68 16.57 0.20
C TYR A 163 3.46 16.14 -1.04
N TYR A 164 3.44 17.01 -2.04
CA TYR A 164 4.25 16.88 -3.24
C TYR A 164 5.57 17.63 -3.08
N PHE A 165 6.67 16.96 -3.37
CA PHE A 165 8.01 17.55 -3.41
C PHE A 165 8.33 17.93 -4.85
N ASN A 166 8.29 19.23 -5.13
CA ASN A 166 8.56 19.75 -6.45
C ASN A 166 10.08 19.80 -6.73
N ARG A 167 10.46 19.74 -8.01
CA ARG A 167 11.86 19.80 -8.46
C ARG A 167 12.54 21.15 -8.18
N ASP A 168 11.75 22.19 -7.90
CA ASP A 168 12.24 23.50 -7.46
C ASP A 168 12.62 23.52 -5.96
N GLY A 169 12.55 22.37 -5.27
CA GLY A 169 12.87 22.23 -3.85
C GLY A 169 11.75 22.69 -2.91
N ARG A 170 10.58 23.08 -3.42
CA ARG A 170 9.43 23.49 -2.61
C ARG A 170 8.47 22.34 -2.40
N THR A 171 7.86 22.31 -1.22
CA THR A 171 6.79 21.38 -0.89
C THR A 171 5.43 22.02 -1.14
N ARG A 172 4.51 21.29 -1.77
CA ARG A 172 3.12 21.69 -1.99
C ARG A 172 2.21 20.73 -1.23
N ASN A 173 1.25 21.26 -0.48
CA ASN A 173 0.20 20.44 0.11
C ASN A 173 -0.80 20.10 -1.00
N ILE A 174 -0.95 18.81 -1.30
CA ILE A 174 -1.93 18.26 -2.25
C ILE A 174 -2.90 17.31 -1.57
N SER A 175 -3.25 17.62 -0.33
CA SER A 175 -3.97 16.67 0.53
C SER A 175 -5.39 16.41 0.07
N LYS A 176 -6.01 17.26 -0.78
CA LYS A 176 -7.37 16.98 -1.24
C LYS A 176 -7.38 15.80 -2.20
N LEU A 177 -6.27 15.59 -2.92
CA LEU A 177 -6.12 14.63 -4.00
C LEU A 177 -7.26 14.72 -5.00
N ASP A 178 -7.77 15.93 -5.26
CA ASP A 178 -8.97 16.13 -6.07
C ASP A 178 -8.61 16.05 -7.57
N PRO A 179 -9.00 14.96 -8.28
CA PRO A 179 -8.70 14.82 -9.71
C PRO A 179 -9.46 15.84 -10.56
N GLY A 180 -10.49 16.50 -10.03
CA GLY A 180 -11.25 17.56 -10.69
C GLY A 180 -10.78 18.98 -10.35
N SER A 181 -9.67 19.13 -9.64
CA SER A 181 -9.13 20.45 -9.25
C SER A 181 -8.67 21.27 -10.46
N ASP A 182 -8.89 22.60 -10.41
CA ASP A 182 -8.32 23.54 -11.38
C ASP A 182 -6.80 23.67 -11.26
N ASP A 183 -6.22 23.31 -10.10
CA ASP A 183 -4.77 23.20 -9.92
C ASP A 183 -4.27 21.88 -10.53
N ALA A 184 -3.54 21.98 -11.65
CA ALA A 184 -3.00 20.84 -12.36
C ALA A 184 -2.07 19.95 -11.52
N LEU A 185 -1.37 20.50 -10.50
CA LEU A 185 -0.56 19.70 -9.59
C LEU A 185 -1.42 18.86 -8.65
N GLU A 186 -2.54 19.41 -8.17
CA GLU A 186 -3.52 18.67 -7.36
C GLU A 186 -4.21 17.61 -8.22
N ALA A 187 -4.73 17.99 -9.38
CA ALA A 187 -5.46 17.09 -10.28
C ALA A 187 -4.58 15.96 -10.82
N GLY A 188 -3.32 16.27 -11.10
CA GLY A 188 -2.30 15.33 -11.57
C GLY A 188 -1.59 14.55 -10.45
N TRP A 189 -1.98 14.75 -9.19
CA TRP A 189 -1.33 14.18 -8.00
C TRP A 189 0.20 14.33 -8.02
N GLY A 190 0.68 15.55 -8.21
CA GLY A 190 2.11 15.85 -8.31
C GLY A 190 2.77 15.33 -9.58
N GLY A 191 1.99 15.05 -10.63
CA GLY A 191 2.45 14.55 -11.92
C GLY A 191 2.39 13.02 -12.06
N LEU A 192 2.02 12.28 -11.00
CA LEU A 192 1.95 10.82 -11.05
C LEU A 192 0.82 10.29 -11.94
N SER A 193 -0.24 11.06 -12.15
CA SER A 193 -1.33 10.72 -13.08
C SER A 193 -1.27 11.49 -14.41
N GLU A 194 -0.29 12.39 -14.59
CA GLU A 194 -0.22 13.30 -15.74
C GLU A 194 -0.08 12.55 -17.07
N PHE A 195 0.75 11.52 -17.11
CA PHE A 195 0.93 10.71 -18.32
C PHE A 195 -0.39 10.03 -18.73
N SER A 196 -1.05 9.36 -17.78
CA SER A 196 -2.33 8.68 -18.02
C SER A 196 -3.42 9.67 -18.44
N GLY A 197 -3.48 10.85 -17.81
CA GLY A 197 -4.38 11.93 -18.20
C GLY A 197 -4.14 12.38 -19.64
N ARG A 198 -2.87 12.63 -20.01
CA ARG A 198 -2.49 13.03 -21.38
C ARG A 198 -2.86 11.96 -22.41
N VAL A 199 -2.63 10.68 -22.11
CA VAL A 199 -3.05 9.56 -22.97
C VAL A 199 -4.57 9.58 -23.15
N ALA A 200 -5.34 9.69 -22.07
CA ALA A 200 -6.80 9.74 -22.14
C ALA A 200 -7.30 10.92 -22.98
N SER A 201 -6.71 12.11 -22.85
CA SER A 201 -7.06 13.28 -23.65
C SER A 201 -6.77 13.08 -25.15
N ILE A 202 -5.60 12.51 -25.49
CA ILE A 202 -5.23 12.24 -26.89
C ILE A 202 -6.17 11.20 -27.51
N VAL A 203 -6.47 10.13 -26.78
CA VAL A 203 -7.40 9.09 -27.24
C VAL A 203 -8.81 9.66 -27.42
N ALA A 204 -9.29 10.46 -26.47
CA ALA A 204 -10.58 11.14 -26.59
C ALA A 204 -10.64 12.06 -27.82
N ALA A 205 -9.57 12.83 -28.09
CA ALA A 205 -9.49 13.67 -29.27
C ALA A 205 -9.53 12.86 -30.58
N ALA A 206 -8.83 11.72 -30.62
CA ALA A 206 -8.83 10.81 -31.77
C ALA A 206 -10.21 10.16 -32.01
N VAL A 207 -10.89 9.73 -30.95
CA VAL A 207 -12.24 9.13 -31.02
C VAL A 207 -13.31 10.15 -31.40
N ASN A 208 -13.22 11.37 -30.87
CA ASN A 208 -14.21 12.43 -31.11
C ASN A 208 -13.99 13.17 -32.45
N GLY A 209 -12.98 12.79 -33.24
CA GLY A 209 -12.70 13.41 -34.54
C GLY A 209 -12.28 14.88 -34.46
N THR A 210 -11.98 15.39 -33.27
CA THR A 210 -11.43 16.73 -33.09
C THR A 210 -9.94 16.69 -33.41
N SER A 211 -9.63 16.87 -34.69
CA SER A 211 -8.33 17.32 -35.17
C SER A 211 -8.01 18.69 -34.57
N SER A 212 -7.63 18.77 -33.30
CA SER A 212 -6.97 19.96 -32.77
C SER A 212 -5.51 19.92 -33.21
N VAL A 213 -5.30 20.33 -34.46
CA VAL A 213 -4.01 20.78 -34.97
C VAL A 213 -3.80 22.20 -34.46
N LYS A 214 -2.96 22.35 -33.43
CA LYS A 214 -1.86 23.32 -33.29
C LYS A 214 -1.33 23.35 -31.87
#